data_AF-A0A1I2HPV1-F1
#
_entry.id   AF-A0A1I2HPV1-F1
#
_cell.length_a   1.000
_cell.length_b   1.000
_cell.length_c   1.000
_cell.angle_alpha   90.00
_cell.angle_beta   90.00
_cell.angle_gamma   90.00
#
_symmetry.space_group_name_H-M   'P 1'
#
loop_
_entity.id
_entity.type
_entity.pdbx_description
1 polymer ?
#
loop_
_entity_poly.entity_id
_entity_poly.type
_entity_poly.pdbx_seq_one_letter_code
_entity_poly.pdbx_strand_id
1 'polypeptide(L)'
;MEEQVKSHFLAHPDAEICLSMPGIAEITGARVLAELGDGPDRYRSAKARKNYAGTSPVTRASGKSHTVQVRYIRNIESGFAWRGTSTRGT
;
A
#
# COMPACT_ATOMS: atom_id res chain seq x y z
N MET A 1 -14.26 -1.39 24.91
CA MET A 1 -14.03 -2.03 23.60
C MET A 1 -12.70 -1.59 22.98
N GLU A 2 -12.44 -0.29 22.88
CA GLU A 2 -11.16 0.25 22.37
C GLU A 2 -9.92 -0.25 23.12
N GLU A 3 -10.02 -0.41 24.44
CA GLU A 3 -8.92 -0.87 25.28
C GLU A 3 -8.48 -2.31 24.99
N GLN A 4 -9.43 -3.19 24.63
CA GLN A 4 -9.12 -4.55 24.17
C GLN A 4 -8.43 -4.53 22.81
N VAL A 5 -8.89 -3.68 21.88
CA VAL A 5 -8.28 -3.50 20.56
C VAL A 5 -6.84 -3.02 20.69
N LYS A 6 -6.58 -2.04 21.55
CA LYS A 6 -5.23 -1.54 21.82
C LYS A 6 -4.33 -2.64 22.39
N SER A 7 -4.79 -3.38 23.39
CA SER A 7 -4.02 -4.46 24.00
C SER A 7 -3.65 -5.55 22.99
N HIS A 8 -4.62 -6.01 22.18
CA HIS A 8 -4.37 -6.99 21.13
C HIS A 8 -3.47 -6.46 20.00
N PHE A 9 -3.64 -5.19 19.63
CA PHE A 9 -2.81 -4.54 18.61
C PHE A 9 -1.36 -4.43 19.07
N LEU A 10 -1.10 -3.94 20.29
CA LEU A 10 0.26 -3.75 20.80
C LEU A 10 1.02 -5.08 21.01
N ALA A 11 0.30 -6.19 21.19
CA ALA A 11 0.90 -7.52 21.26
C ALA A 11 1.28 -8.09 19.87
N HIS A 12 0.86 -7.46 18.78
CA HIS A 12 1.12 -7.95 17.41
C HIS A 12 2.55 -7.62 16.95
N PRO A 13 3.27 -8.54 16.28
CA PRO A 13 4.65 -8.30 15.83
C PRO A 13 4.79 -7.09 14.89
N ASP A 14 3.79 -6.84 14.05
CA ASP A 14 3.79 -5.70 13.11
C ASP A 14 3.28 -4.37 13.71
N ALA A 15 2.96 -4.31 15.00
CA ALA A 15 2.39 -3.11 15.62
C ALA A 15 3.35 -1.91 15.53
N GLU A 16 4.63 -2.15 15.78
CA GLU A 16 5.68 -1.13 15.70
C GLU A 16 5.82 -0.58 14.28
N ILE A 17 5.69 -1.45 13.26
CA ILE A 17 5.75 -1.05 11.86
C ILE A 17 4.58 -0.11 11.52
N CYS A 18 3.37 -0.42 11.98
CA CYS A 18 2.21 0.45 11.77
C CYS A 18 2.35 1.80 12.49
N LEU A 19 2.85 1.81 13.72
CA LEU A 19 3.03 3.04 14.52
C LEU A 19 4.20 3.91 14.04
N SER A 20 5.17 3.35 13.31
CA SER A 20 6.25 4.13 12.70
C SER A 20 5.77 5.10 11.61
N MET A 21 4.55 4.93 11.10
CA MET A 21 3.98 5.75 10.05
C MET A 21 3.37 7.04 10.63
N PRO A 22 3.66 8.22 10.04
CA PRO A 22 3.10 9.48 10.52
C PRO A 22 1.57 9.47 10.42
N GLY A 23 0.89 9.88 11.50
CA GLY A 23 -0.58 9.98 11.54
C GLY A 23 -1.31 8.67 11.86
N ILE A 24 -0.60 7.57 12.17
CA ILE A 24 -1.19 6.31 12.63
C ILE A 24 -1.11 6.20 14.15
N ALA A 25 -2.27 6.15 14.81
CA ALA A 25 -2.42 5.83 16.24
C ALA A 25 -2.88 4.37 16.42
N GLU A 26 -2.93 3.84 17.65
CA GLU A 26 -3.13 2.40 17.88
C GLU A 26 -4.44 1.86 17.29
N ILE A 27 -5.53 2.63 17.39
CA ILE A 27 -6.83 2.23 16.82
C ILE A 27 -6.80 2.24 15.29
N THR A 28 -6.12 3.23 14.70
CA THR A 28 -5.93 3.31 13.24
C THR A 28 -5.02 2.19 12.75
N GLY A 29 -3.95 1.89 13.49
CA GLY A 29 -3.02 0.79 13.21
C GLY A 29 -3.71 -0.56 13.28
N ALA A 30 -4.56 -0.78 14.29
CA ALA A 30 -5.36 -2.00 14.40
C ALA A 30 -6.30 -2.19 13.19
N ARG A 31 -6.90 -1.12 12.69
CA ARG A 31 -7.69 -1.15 11.46
C ARG A 31 -6.84 -1.49 10.25
N VAL A 32 -5.66 -0.89 10.12
CA VAL A 32 -4.71 -1.19 9.03
C VAL A 32 -4.31 -2.67 9.03
N LEU A 33 -4.03 -3.26 10.20
CA LEU A 33 -3.76 -4.70 10.32
C LEU A 33 -4.98 -5.56 10.01
N ALA A 34 -6.19 -5.14 10.42
CA ALA A 34 -7.42 -5.84 10.08
C ALA A 34 -7.67 -5.89 8.56
N GLU A 35 -7.37 -4.80 7.84
CA GLU A 35 -7.56 -4.72 6.38
C GLU A 35 -6.46 -5.47 5.60
N LEU A 36 -5.20 -5.35 6.04
CA LEU A 36 -4.08 -6.02 5.38
C LEU A 36 -4.02 -7.52 5.68
N GLY A 37 -4.51 -7.94 6.84
CA GLY A 37 -4.32 -9.27 7.41
C GLY A 37 -2.99 -9.41 8.15
N ASP A 38 -2.97 -10.28 9.16
CA ASP A 38 -1.85 -10.61 10.05
C ASP A 38 -0.87 -11.63 9.47
N GLY A 39 -1.30 -12.40 8.45
CA GLY A 39 -0.48 -13.43 7.82
C GLY A 39 0.74 -12.87 7.09
N PRO A 40 1.99 -13.14 7.53
CA PRO A 40 3.20 -12.62 6.89
C PRO A 40 3.37 -13.13 5.45
N ASP A 41 2.91 -14.34 5.16
CA ASP A 41 2.97 -14.97 3.84
C ASP A 41 1.79 -14.61 2.92
N ARG A 42 0.85 -13.78 3.39
CA ARG A 42 -0.31 -13.35 2.58
C ARG A 42 0.13 -12.67 1.29
N TYR A 43 1.24 -11.92 1.34
CA TYR A 43 1.81 -11.26 0.19
C TYR A 43 3.23 -11.77 -0.07
N ARG A 44 3.42 -12.49 -1.19
CA ARG A 44 4.74 -13.00 -1.62
C ARG A 44 5.82 -11.91 -1.73
N SER A 45 5.44 -10.64 -1.92
CA SER A 45 6.38 -9.52 -2.01
C SER A 45 5.72 -8.18 -1.74
N ALA A 46 6.52 -7.15 -1.47
CA ALA A 46 6.05 -5.76 -1.40
C ALA A 46 5.30 -5.32 -2.68
N LYS A 47 5.67 -5.84 -3.86
CA LYS A 47 4.95 -5.57 -5.12
C LYS A 47 3.54 -6.15 -5.10
N ALA A 48 3.36 -7.36 -4.57
CA ALA A 48 2.04 -7.97 -4.44
C ALA A 48 1.14 -7.15 -3.49
N ARG A 49 1.70 -6.64 -2.39
CA ARG A 49 0.98 -5.76 -1.46
C ARG A 49 0.59 -4.42 -2.12
N LYS A 50 1.49 -3.77 -2.88
CA LYS A 50 1.18 -2.55 -3.65
C LYS A 50 0.13 -2.79 -4.75
N ASN A 51 0.12 -3.98 -5.36
CA ASN A 51 -0.90 -4.34 -6.35
C ASN A 51 -2.28 -4.45 -5.71
N TYR A 52 -2.38 -5.14 -4.56
CA TYR A 52 -3.60 -5.29 -3.76
C TYR A 52 -4.13 -3.93 -3.28
N ALA A 53 -3.26 -3.10 -2.70
CA ALA A 53 -3.61 -1.77 -2.19
C ALA A 53 -3.95 -0.75 -3.29
N GLY A 54 -3.84 -1.10 -4.57
CA GLY A 54 -4.16 -0.18 -5.66
C GLY A 54 -3.08 0.88 -5.95
N THR A 55 -1.92 0.83 -5.30
CA THR A 55 -0.87 1.87 -5.40
C THR A 55 0.19 1.58 -6.44
N SER A 56 0.34 0.34 -6.91
CA SER A 56 1.25 0.03 -8.03
C SER A 56 0.76 0.68 -9.34
N PRO A 57 1.66 1.24 -10.17
CA PRO A 57 1.34 1.64 -11.55
C PRO A 57 0.86 0.44 -12.39
N VAL A 58 -0.03 0.70 -13.34
CA VAL A 58 -0.53 -0.28 -14.30
C VAL A 58 0.26 -0.12 -15.61
N THR A 59 0.92 -1.19 -16.04
CA THR A 59 1.60 -1.23 -17.33
C THR A 59 0.71 -1.88 -18.38
N ARG A 60 0.47 -1.19 -19.49
CA ARG A 60 -0.16 -1.74 -20.70
C ARG A 60 0.86 -1.77 -21.82
N ALA A 61 1.23 -2.96 -22.25
CA ALA A 61 2.08 -3.17 -23.41
C ALA A 61 1.34 -4.00 -24.45
N SER A 62 1.33 -3.53 -25.69
CA SER A 62 1.02 -4.30 -26.90
C SER A 62 2.25 -4.24 -27.79
N GLY A 63 2.47 -5.18 -28.71
CA GLY A 63 3.67 -5.17 -29.57
C GLY A 63 3.95 -3.87 -30.34
N LYS A 64 3.00 -2.91 -30.35
CA LYS A 64 3.10 -1.58 -30.97
C LYS A 64 3.14 -0.42 -29.97
N SER A 65 2.89 -0.64 -28.68
CA SER A 65 2.76 0.44 -27.69
C SER A 65 3.12 -0.01 -26.28
N HIS A 66 3.78 0.87 -25.52
CA HIS A 66 4.12 0.63 -24.13
C HIS A 66 3.75 1.86 -23.29
N THR A 67 2.82 1.70 -22.36
CA THR A 67 2.32 2.80 -21.51
C THR A 67 2.26 2.38 -20.05
N VAL A 68 2.82 3.21 -19.17
CA VAL A 68 2.73 3.05 -17.71
C VAL A 68 1.80 4.12 -17.16
N GLN A 69 0.70 3.71 -16.53
CA GLN A 69 -0.32 4.59 -15.95
C GLN A 69 -0.25 4.53 -14.42
N VAL A 70 -0.17 5.70 -13.78
CA VAL A 70 -0.26 5.81 -12.31
C VAL A 70 -1.73 5.79 -11.90
N ARG A 71 -2.05 5.09 -10.80
CA ARG A 71 -3.39 5.08 -10.20
C ARG A 71 -3.52 6.26 -9.23
N TYR A 72 -4.30 7.26 -9.60
CA TYR A 72 -4.62 8.39 -8.71
C TYR A 72 -5.79 8.02 -7.81
N ILE A 73 -5.51 7.76 -6.53
CA ILE A 73 -6.53 7.68 -5.48
C ILE A 73 -6.50 9.06 -4.82
N ARG A 74 -7.52 9.89 -5.06
CA ARG A 74 -7.46 11.33 -4.73
C ARG A 74 -7.40 11.57 -3.22
N ASN A 75 -6.22 11.98 -2.73
CA ASN A 75 -6.01 13.17 -1.89
C ASN A 75 -4.65 13.78 -2.30
N ILE A 76 -4.69 14.99 -2.86
CA ILE A 76 -3.61 15.63 -3.66
C ILE A 76 -2.45 16.21 -2.86
N GLU A 77 -2.37 15.99 -1.55
CA GLU A 77 -1.35 16.65 -0.71
C GLU A 77 -0.03 15.88 -0.53
N SER A 78 0.02 14.58 -0.86
CA SER A 78 1.26 13.78 -0.74
C SER A 78 1.92 13.59 -2.11
N GLY A 79 2.73 14.57 -2.50
CA GLY A 79 3.44 14.63 -3.78
C GLY A 79 4.51 13.56 -3.98
N PHE A 80 4.13 12.32 -4.29
CA PHE A 80 5.03 11.30 -4.85
C PHE A 80 4.76 11.11 -6.35
N ALA A 81 5.33 11.99 -7.17
CA ALA A 81 5.22 11.95 -8.62
C ALA A 81 6.27 11.02 -9.24
N TRP A 82 5.88 9.79 -9.61
CA TRP A 82 6.62 9.01 -10.59
C TRP A 82 6.12 9.36 -11.99
N ARG A 83 6.95 10.04 -12.79
CA ARG A 83 6.65 10.37 -14.20
C ARG A 83 6.87 9.12 -15.06
N GLY A 84 5.81 8.52 -15.57
CA GLY A 84 5.89 7.43 -16.56
C GLY A 84 6.36 7.98 -17.91
N THR A 85 7.52 7.54 -18.40
CA THR A 85 7.98 7.81 -19.76
C THR A 85 7.36 6.80 -20.73
N SER A 86 6.59 7.31 -21.69
CA SER A 86 6.12 6.56 -22.85
C SER A 86 7.26 6.49 -23.88
N THR A 87 7.76 5.30 -24.17
CA THR A 87 8.62 5.04 -25.33
C THR A 87 7.81 4.30 -26.39
N ARG A 88 7.61 4.96 -27.53
CA ARG A 88 7.12 4.32 -28.76
C ARG A 88 8.20 3.34 -29.23
N GLY A 89 7.88 2.05 -29.26
CA GLY A 89 8.71 1.06 -29.94
C GLY A 89 8.58 1.26 -31.45
N THR A 90 9.71 1.43 -32.12
CA THR A 90 9.88 1.32 -33.58
C THR A 90 9.77 -0.14 -34.02
#